data_AF-A0A3D2VL61-F1
#
_entry.id   AF-A0A3D2VL61-F1
#
_cell.length_a   1.000
_cell.length_b   1.000
_cell.length_c   1.000
_cell.angle_alpha   90.00
_cell.angle_beta   90.00
_cell.angle_gamma   90.00
#
_symmetry.space_group_name_H-M   'P 1'
#
loop_
_entity.id
_entity.type
_entity.pdbx_description
1 polymer ?
#
loop_
_entity_poly.entity_id
_entity_poly.type
_entity_poly.pdbx_seq_one_letter_code
_entity_poly.pdbx_strand_id
1 'polypeptide(L)'
;GKTTTTSLLTVALQHSGVDPSFAIGGDLNESGANAHHGSGPHFVCEADESDGSFLLLHPTVAIVTNVEMDHPDHWSDARDLDEAFVSFLHQLPETGYAVVCADDPGALTLADAARSRGVDVRLYGTNPVSDLMVSDVQLDPRGSTSTVSWRGQPLGSLNLRIPGLHNVINAAGALAAGIGLGLDPTALIEGMASF
;
A
#
# COMPACT_ATOMS: atom_id res chain seq x y z
N GLY A 1 -3.41 -4.88 -6.87
CA GLY A 1 -1.99 -4.48 -6.74
C GLY A 1 -1.28 -5.04 -5.50
N LYS A 2 -1.83 -6.07 -4.82
CA LYS A 2 -1.35 -6.56 -3.52
C LYS A 2 0.11 -7.00 -3.56
N THR A 3 0.43 -8.03 -4.34
CA THR A 3 1.80 -8.59 -4.46
C THR A 3 2.86 -7.53 -4.77
N THR A 4 2.65 -6.69 -5.78
CA THR A 4 3.64 -5.65 -6.14
C THR A 4 3.81 -4.61 -5.04
N THR A 5 2.73 -4.18 -4.38
CA THR A 5 2.78 -3.21 -3.27
C THR A 5 3.53 -3.79 -2.07
N THR A 6 3.25 -5.04 -1.72
CA THR A 6 3.93 -5.78 -0.66
C THR A 6 5.43 -5.89 -0.94
N SER A 7 5.80 -6.21 -2.17
CA SER A 7 7.20 -6.30 -2.60
C SER A 7 7.92 -4.94 -2.54
N LEU A 8 7.30 -3.89 -3.08
CA LEU A 8 7.84 -2.52 -3.05
C LEU A 8 8.05 -2.02 -1.62
N LEU A 9 7.06 -2.22 -0.74
CA LEU A 9 7.18 -1.86 0.67
C LEU A 9 8.32 -2.64 1.34
N THR A 10 8.40 -3.95 1.10
CA THR A 10 9.44 -4.81 1.68
C THR A 10 10.85 -4.31 1.31
N VAL A 11 11.09 -4.07 0.02
CA VAL A 11 12.39 -3.55 -0.45
C VAL A 11 12.69 -2.17 0.12
N ALA A 12 11.69 -1.27 0.18
CA ALA A 12 11.85 0.06 0.76
C ALA A 12 12.23 0.02 2.25
N LEU A 13 11.58 -0.87 3.02
CA LEU A 13 11.89 -1.10 4.43
C LEU A 13 13.31 -1.64 4.61
N GLN A 14 13.68 -2.66 3.83
CA GLN A 14 15.04 -3.24 3.84
C GLN A 14 16.11 -2.21 3.53
N HIS A 15 15.89 -1.39 2.49
CA HIS A 15 16.81 -0.32 2.14
C HIS A 15 16.92 0.75 3.24
N SER A 16 15.84 1.01 3.97
CA SER A 16 15.80 1.94 5.10
C SER A 16 16.44 1.37 6.38
N GLY A 17 17.12 0.22 6.31
CA GLY A 17 17.79 -0.41 7.44
C GLY A 17 16.85 -1.18 8.37
N VAL A 18 15.61 -1.42 7.96
CA VAL A 18 14.63 -2.23 8.68
C VAL A 18 14.69 -3.67 8.16
N ASP A 19 14.67 -4.67 9.04
CA ASP A 19 14.66 -6.09 8.65
C ASP A 19 13.27 -6.71 8.91
N PRO A 20 12.27 -6.48 8.03
CA PRO A 20 10.92 -6.99 8.23
C PRO A 20 10.86 -8.50 7.96
N SER A 21 10.01 -9.21 8.70
CA SER A 21 9.49 -10.48 8.21
C SER A 21 8.49 -10.22 7.08
N PHE A 22 8.39 -11.13 6.11
CA PHE A 22 7.38 -11.01 5.07
C PHE A 22 6.91 -12.36 4.54
N ALA A 23 5.69 -12.36 3.99
CA ALA A 23 5.10 -13.46 3.24
C ALA A 23 4.38 -12.90 2.01
N ILE A 24 4.86 -13.24 0.82
CA ILE A 24 4.38 -12.72 -0.46
C ILE A 24 3.93 -13.90 -1.31
N GLY A 25 2.79 -13.78 -1.98
CA GLY A 25 2.22 -14.84 -2.82
C GLY A 25 3.05 -15.15 -4.07
N GLY A 26 4.08 -14.35 -4.37
CA GLY A 26 5.01 -14.52 -5.49
C GLY A 26 6.47 -14.26 -5.10
N ASP A 27 7.39 -14.48 -6.04
CA ASP A 27 8.83 -14.32 -5.82
C ASP A 27 9.24 -12.85 -5.77
N LEU A 28 10.13 -12.48 -4.84
CA LEU A 28 10.84 -11.20 -4.85
C LEU A 28 12.00 -11.24 -5.85
N ASN A 29 12.01 -10.29 -6.79
CA ASN A 29 13.00 -10.23 -7.88
C ASN A 29 14.47 -10.19 -7.39
N GLU A 30 14.77 -9.65 -6.20
CA GLU A 30 16.16 -9.48 -5.73
C GLU A 30 16.61 -10.54 -4.70
N SER A 31 15.71 -11.06 -3.85
CA SER A 31 16.06 -12.06 -2.82
C SER A 31 15.81 -13.51 -3.26
N GLY A 32 15.00 -13.72 -4.31
CA GLY A 32 14.59 -15.05 -4.77
C GLY A 32 13.77 -15.85 -3.74
N ALA A 33 13.35 -15.20 -2.65
CA ALA A 33 12.58 -15.80 -1.56
C ALA A 33 11.24 -15.08 -1.44
N ASN A 34 10.16 -15.85 -1.44
CA ASN A 34 8.78 -15.36 -1.23
C ASN A 34 8.41 -15.19 0.26
N ALA A 35 9.31 -15.59 1.17
CA ALA A 35 9.18 -15.37 2.60
C ALA A 35 10.54 -15.16 3.26
N HIS A 36 10.55 -14.36 4.33
CA HIS A 36 11.72 -14.11 5.17
C HIS A 36 11.29 -13.96 6.62
N HIS A 37 12.11 -14.47 7.54
CA HIS A 37 11.94 -14.27 8.97
C HIS A 37 12.96 -13.24 9.44
N GLY A 38 12.55 -11.98 9.39
CA GLY A 38 13.35 -10.83 9.81
C GLY A 38 13.48 -10.73 11.33
N SER A 39 14.49 -9.99 11.77
CA SER A 39 14.79 -9.72 13.19
C SER A 39 14.05 -8.49 13.75
N GLY A 40 13.43 -7.69 12.88
CA GLY A 40 12.69 -6.49 13.25
C GLY A 40 11.24 -6.76 13.71
N PRO A 41 10.54 -5.70 14.17
CA PRO A 41 9.17 -5.83 14.69
C PRO A 41 8.10 -5.87 13.58
N HIS A 42 8.48 -5.62 12.32
CA HIS A 42 7.54 -5.50 11.22
C HIS A 42 7.30 -6.84 10.53
N PHE A 43 6.04 -7.10 10.20
CA PHE A 43 5.62 -8.20 9.37
C PHE A 43 4.80 -7.65 8.19
N VAL A 44 5.21 -7.92 6.96
CA VAL A 44 4.56 -7.45 5.74
C VAL A 44 3.92 -8.63 5.01
N CYS A 45 2.61 -8.56 4.75
CA CYS A 45 1.91 -9.61 4.03
C CYS A 45 0.79 -9.06 3.16
N GLU A 46 0.37 -9.88 2.20
CA GLU A 46 -0.85 -9.66 1.43
C GLU A 46 -2.06 -10.05 2.29
N ALA A 47 -3.11 -9.23 2.24
CA ALA A 47 -4.42 -9.55 2.79
C ALA A 47 -5.38 -9.81 1.63
N ASP A 48 -5.93 -11.02 1.56
CA ASP A 48 -6.87 -11.43 0.53
C ASP A 48 -8.29 -11.49 1.11
N GLU A 49 -9.15 -10.63 0.60
CA GLU A 49 -10.56 -10.50 0.99
C GLU A 49 -11.41 -11.73 0.63
N SER A 50 -10.93 -12.62 -0.24
CA SER A 50 -11.58 -13.90 -0.55
C SER A 50 -11.24 -15.01 0.44
N ASP A 51 -10.25 -14.80 1.31
CA ASP A 51 -9.88 -15.71 2.38
C ASP A 51 -10.75 -15.45 3.62
N GLY A 52 -11.36 -16.51 4.17
CA GLY A 52 -12.08 -16.44 5.44
C GLY A 52 -11.22 -15.99 6.63
N SER A 53 -9.89 -15.92 6.46
CA SER A 53 -8.94 -15.38 7.42
C SER A 53 -8.77 -13.85 7.37
N PHE A 54 -9.30 -13.15 6.35
CA PHE A 54 -9.14 -11.70 6.17
C PHE A 54 -9.46 -10.88 7.43
N LEU A 55 -10.59 -11.22 8.09
CA LEU A 55 -11.03 -10.56 9.31
C LEU A 55 -10.33 -11.06 10.59
N LEU A 56 -9.40 -12.00 10.48
CA LEU A 56 -8.56 -12.45 11.60
C LEU A 56 -7.22 -11.69 11.67
N LEU A 57 -6.95 -10.83 10.69
CA LEU A 57 -5.76 -10.00 10.66
C LEU A 57 -5.93 -8.77 11.56
N HIS A 58 -4.94 -8.51 12.42
CA HIS A 58 -4.87 -7.32 13.28
C HIS A 58 -3.69 -6.43 12.88
N PRO A 59 -3.77 -5.73 11.72
CA PRO A 59 -2.68 -4.89 11.26
C PRO A 59 -2.48 -3.67 12.17
N THR A 60 -1.28 -3.11 12.17
CA THR A 60 -1.04 -1.73 12.63
C THR A 60 -1.12 -0.74 11.46
N VAL A 61 -0.83 -1.21 10.25
CA VAL A 61 -0.92 -0.43 9.01
C VAL A 61 -1.63 -1.28 7.96
N ALA A 62 -2.66 -0.73 7.32
CA ALA A 62 -3.37 -1.38 6.23
C ALA A 62 -3.24 -0.57 4.95
N ILE A 63 -2.87 -1.19 3.83
CA ILE A 63 -2.88 -0.55 2.50
C ILE A 63 -4.04 -1.11 1.70
N VAL A 64 -4.93 -0.24 1.22
CA VAL A 64 -6.05 -0.62 0.33
C VAL A 64 -5.79 -0.04 -1.06
N THR A 65 -5.51 -0.92 -2.03
CA THR A 65 -5.16 -0.50 -3.40
C THR A 65 -6.37 -0.14 -4.24
N ASN A 66 -7.46 -0.88 -4.06
CA ASN A 66 -8.75 -0.71 -4.72
C ASN A 66 -9.77 -1.57 -3.96
N VAL A 67 -11.06 -1.30 -4.18
CA VAL A 67 -12.18 -2.13 -3.69
C VAL A 67 -13.10 -2.42 -4.87
N GLU A 68 -13.00 -3.64 -5.40
CA GLU A 68 -13.77 -4.10 -6.55
C GLU A 68 -14.36 -5.50 -6.25
N MET A 69 -15.52 -5.80 -6.81
CA MET A 69 -16.16 -7.12 -6.71
C MET A 69 -15.50 -8.10 -7.69
N ASP A 70 -14.31 -8.58 -7.36
CA ASP A 70 -13.56 -9.55 -8.18
C ASP A 70 -13.94 -11.02 -7.86
N HIS A 71 -14.57 -11.26 -6.71
CA HIS A 71 -14.88 -12.60 -6.19
C HIS A 71 -16.38 -12.79 -5.91
N PRO A 72 -17.23 -12.86 -6.96
CA PRO A 72 -18.68 -12.97 -6.80
C PRO A 72 -19.14 -14.27 -6.11
N ASP A 73 -18.28 -15.28 -6.03
CA ASP A 73 -18.57 -16.54 -5.33
C ASP A 73 -18.43 -16.43 -3.80
N HIS A 74 -17.73 -15.40 -3.30
CA HIS A 74 -17.49 -15.19 -1.87
C HIS A 74 -18.42 -14.13 -1.26
N TRP A 75 -18.83 -13.14 -2.06
CA TRP A 75 -19.62 -12.01 -1.61
C TRP A 75 -21.00 -11.99 -2.29
N SER A 76 -22.05 -12.14 -1.49
CA SER A 76 -23.45 -12.17 -1.94
C SER A 76 -23.91 -10.81 -2.51
N ASP A 77 -23.40 -9.70 -1.95
CA ASP A 77 -23.70 -8.32 -2.31
C ASP A 77 -22.41 -7.48 -2.19
N ALA A 78 -22.28 -6.44 -3.02
CA ALA A 78 -21.19 -5.45 -2.90
C ALA A 78 -21.18 -4.79 -1.50
N ARG A 79 -22.33 -4.70 -0.85
CA ARG A 79 -22.42 -4.23 0.55
C ARG A 79 -21.70 -5.14 1.53
N ASP A 80 -21.75 -6.45 1.35
CA ASP A 80 -21.07 -7.40 2.24
C ASP A 80 -19.55 -7.22 2.16
N LEU A 81 -19.04 -6.98 0.93
CA LEU A 81 -17.64 -6.64 0.69
C LEU A 81 -17.24 -5.33 1.37
N ASP A 82 -18.02 -4.27 1.16
CA ASP A 82 -17.77 -2.95 1.78
C ASP A 82 -17.75 -3.06 3.31
N GLU A 83 -18.70 -3.77 3.91
CA GLU A 83 -18.75 -3.99 5.35
C GLU A 83 -17.56 -4.81 5.86
N ALA A 84 -17.07 -5.77 5.10
CA ALA A 84 -15.88 -6.54 5.44
C ALA A 84 -14.62 -5.67 5.42
N PHE A 85 -14.43 -4.83 4.40
CA PHE A 85 -13.31 -3.88 4.37
C PHE A 85 -13.38 -2.86 5.50
N VAL A 86 -14.56 -2.30 5.79
CA VAL A 86 -14.73 -1.40 6.93
C VAL A 86 -14.37 -2.15 8.22
N SER A 87 -14.89 -3.36 8.41
CA SER A 87 -14.60 -4.17 9.60
C SER A 87 -13.12 -4.50 9.75
N PHE A 88 -12.43 -4.78 8.64
CA PHE A 88 -10.97 -4.98 8.60
C PHE A 88 -10.22 -3.72 9.05
N LEU A 89 -10.55 -2.55 8.50
CA LEU A 89 -9.92 -1.29 8.91
C LEU A 89 -10.22 -0.91 10.37
N HIS A 90 -11.33 -1.40 10.94
CA HIS A 90 -11.66 -1.19 12.35
C HIS A 90 -10.80 -1.98 13.32
N GLN A 91 -10.05 -2.98 12.84
CA GLN A 91 -9.13 -3.75 13.66
C GLN A 91 -7.82 -3.00 13.90
N LEU A 92 -7.57 -1.91 13.18
CA LEU A 92 -6.43 -1.04 13.41
C LEU A 92 -6.49 -0.49 14.84
N PRO A 93 -5.38 -0.54 15.60
CA PRO A 93 -5.32 0.10 16.92
C PRO A 93 -5.37 1.63 16.77
N GLU A 94 -5.61 2.36 17.87
CA GLU A 94 -5.63 3.84 17.87
C GLU A 94 -4.32 4.46 17.34
N THR A 95 -3.20 3.75 17.47
CA THR A 95 -1.89 4.18 16.95
C THR A 95 -1.65 3.77 15.49
N GLY A 96 -2.56 2.98 14.91
CA GLY A 96 -2.49 2.48 13.55
C GLY A 96 -3.13 3.43 12.54
N TYR A 97 -2.97 3.13 11.26
CA TYR A 97 -3.54 3.94 10.17
C TYR A 97 -3.77 3.12 8.91
N ALA A 98 -4.72 3.58 8.10
CA ALA A 98 -5.00 3.06 6.77
C ALA A 98 -4.39 3.98 5.70
N VAL A 99 -3.80 3.37 4.67
CA VAL A 99 -3.30 4.02 3.47
C VAL A 99 -4.21 3.60 2.31
N VAL A 100 -4.99 4.53 1.78
CA VAL A 100 -6.10 4.19 0.89
C VAL A 100 -5.98 4.93 -0.43
N CYS A 101 -6.12 4.20 -1.54
CA CYS A 101 -6.01 4.75 -2.88
C CYS A 101 -7.19 5.69 -3.18
N ALA A 102 -6.91 6.96 -3.48
CA ALA A 102 -7.93 7.95 -3.85
C ALA A 102 -8.26 7.97 -5.35
N ASP A 103 -7.53 7.20 -6.15
CA ASP A 103 -7.79 7.04 -7.59
C ASP A 103 -8.87 5.99 -7.85
N ASP A 104 -9.16 5.13 -6.86
CA ASP A 104 -10.24 4.13 -6.92
C ASP A 104 -11.50 4.65 -6.18
N PRO A 105 -12.66 4.75 -6.84
CA PRO A 105 -13.90 5.20 -6.21
C PRO A 105 -14.38 4.31 -5.06
N GLY A 106 -14.18 3.00 -5.13
CA GLY A 106 -14.56 2.05 -4.08
C GLY A 106 -13.75 2.28 -2.82
N ALA A 107 -12.42 2.33 -2.95
CA ALA A 107 -11.48 2.64 -1.89
C ALA A 107 -11.72 4.04 -1.30
N LEU A 108 -12.06 5.05 -2.12
CA LEU A 108 -12.39 6.38 -1.61
C LEU A 108 -13.68 6.38 -0.77
N THR A 109 -14.69 5.61 -1.19
CA THR A 109 -15.93 5.42 -0.41
C THR A 109 -15.64 4.72 0.93
N LEU A 110 -14.80 3.68 0.90
CA LEU A 110 -14.31 3.00 2.10
C LEU A 110 -13.56 3.95 3.03
N ALA A 111 -12.72 4.83 2.50
CA ALA A 111 -11.97 5.82 3.28
C ALA A 111 -12.91 6.73 4.08
N ASP A 112 -13.98 7.23 3.45
CA ASP A 112 -14.97 8.08 4.12
C ASP A 112 -15.73 7.31 5.22
N ALA A 113 -16.13 6.07 4.93
CA ALA A 113 -16.78 5.20 5.91
C ALA A 113 -15.87 4.90 7.11
N ALA A 114 -14.59 4.58 6.88
CA ALA A 114 -13.62 4.29 7.93
C ALA A 114 -13.31 5.53 8.79
N ARG A 115 -13.16 6.71 8.17
CA ARG A 115 -12.99 7.99 8.88
C ARG A 115 -14.17 8.31 9.79
N SER A 116 -15.40 8.06 9.33
CA SER A 116 -16.61 8.32 10.11
C SER A 116 -16.66 7.53 11.42
N ARG A 117 -15.86 6.47 11.53
CA ARG A 117 -15.76 5.60 12.70
C ARG A 117 -14.40 5.72 13.43
N GLY A 118 -13.61 6.75 13.12
CA GLY A 118 -12.43 7.14 13.89
C GLY A 118 -11.09 6.56 13.41
N VAL A 119 -11.04 5.87 12.26
CA VAL A 119 -9.78 5.38 11.68
C VAL A 119 -8.95 6.54 11.13
N ASP A 120 -7.65 6.59 11.42
CA ASP A 120 -6.70 7.48 10.73
C ASP A 120 -6.51 6.99 9.29
N VAL A 121 -7.10 7.71 8.33
CA VAL A 121 -7.02 7.36 6.90
C VAL A 121 -6.20 8.41 6.15
N ARG A 122 -5.14 7.93 5.51
CA ARG A 122 -4.19 8.69 4.69
C ARG A 122 -4.39 8.32 3.23
N LEU A 123 -4.73 9.31 2.41
CA LEU A 123 -5.03 9.07 1.00
C LEU A 123 -3.77 9.12 0.14
N TYR A 124 -3.70 8.30 -0.90
CA TYR A 124 -2.61 8.36 -1.88
C TYR A 124 -3.14 8.21 -3.31
N GLY A 125 -2.41 8.75 -4.29
CA GLY A 125 -2.77 8.62 -5.71
C GLY A 125 -2.43 9.86 -6.54
N THR A 126 -2.98 9.92 -7.75
CA THR A 126 -2.94 11.10 -8.62
C THR A 126 -4.06 12.10 -8.31
N ASN A 127 -5.09 11.67 -7.59
CA ASN A 127 -6.19 12.50 -7.16
C ASN A 127 -5.71 13.65 -6.25
N PRO A 128 -6.09 14.91 -6.50
CA PRO A 128 -5.70 16.06 -5.68
C PRO A 128 -6.10 16.00 -4.20
N VAL A 129 -7.03 15.11 -3.82
CA VAL A 129 -7.40 14.90 -2.41
C VAL A 129 -6.40 14.04 -1.63
N SER A 130 -5.38 13.50 -2.31
CA SER A 130 -4.39 12.60 -1.71
C SER A 130 -3.45 13.33 -0.76
N ASP A 131 -3.16 12.72 0.40
CA ASP A 131 -2.06 13.14 1.27
C ASP A 131 -0.72 12.89 0.56
N LEU A 132 -0.54 11.70 -0.03
CA LEU A 132 0.59 11.41 -0.92
C LEU A 132 0.15 11.58 -2.38
N MET A 133 0.57 12.68 -2.99
CA MET A 133 0.21 13.00 -4.36
C MET A 133 1.31 12.60 -5.34
N VAL A 134 0.91 11.90 -6.40
CA VAL A 134 1.74 11.58 -7.56
C VAL A 134 1.43 12.56 -8.69
N SER A 135 2.46 13.17 -9.29
CA SER A 135 2.33 14.04 -10.46
C SER A 135 3.43 13.76 -11.49
N ASP A 136 3.31 14.41 -12.66
CA ASP A 136 4.34 14.41 -13.70
C ASP A 136 4.80 13.01 -14.14
N VAL A 137 3.85 12.07 -14.23
CA VAL A 137 4.14 10.67 -14.57
C VAL A 137 4.65 10.57 -16.01
N GLN A 138 5.81 9.93 -16.18
CA GLN A 138 6.37 9.56 -17.47
C GLN A 138 6.54 8.04 -17.51
N LEU A 139 6.03 7.43 -18.57
CA LEU A 139 6.04 5.97 -18.74
C LEU A 139 6.92 5.61 -19.93
N ASP A 140 7.84 4.65 -19.73
CA ASP A 140 8.70 4.07 -20.75
C ASP A 140 8.58 2.53 -20.71
N PRO A 141 8.85 1.80 -21.80
CA PRO A 141 8.87 0.33 -21.75
C PRO A 141 9.83 -0.27 -20.72
N ARG A 142 10.86 0.47 -20.28
CA ARG A 142 11.86 0.03 -19.29
C ARG A 142 11.57 0.47 -17.85
N GLY A 143 10.52 1.26 -17.62
CA GLY A 143 10.28 1.80 -16.29
C GLY A 143 9.30 2.97 -16.26
N SER A 144 9.23 3.61 -15.10
CA SER A 144 8.37 4.77 -14.89
C SER A 144 9.06 5.79 -13.98
N THR A 145 8.80 7.07 -14.23
CA THR A 145 9.23 8.17 -13.38
C THR A 145 8.03 9.03 -13.00
N SER A 146 8.05 9.62 -11.82
CA SER A 146 7.01 10.53 -11.34
C SER A 146 7.55 11.44 -10.24
N THR A 147 6.85 12.53 -9.97
CA THR A 147 7.08 13.39 -8.80
C THR A 147 6.14 12.96 -7.69
N VAL A 148 6.65 12.93 -6.45
CA VAL A 148 5.85 12.63 -5.25
C VAL A 148 5.93 13.76 -4.23
N SER A 149 4.80 14.05 -3.60
CA SER A 149 4.70 15.01 -2.51
C SER A 149 3.83 14.46 -1.37
N TRP A 150 4.12 14.88 -0.14
CA TRP A 150 3.36 14.53 1.05
C TRP A 150 2.78 15.78 1.69
N ARG A 151 1.45 15.88 1.73
CA ARG A 151 0.70 17.03 2.25
C ARG A 151 1.21 18.36 1.68
N GLY A 152 1.45 18.36 0.37
CA GLY A 152 1.96 19.50 -0.39
C GLY A 152 3.46 19.77 -0.26
N GLN A 153 4.19 19.01 0.56
CA GLN A 153 5.66 19.10 0.64
C GLN A 153 6.31 18.15 -0.38
N PRO A 154 7.17 18.63 -1.29
CA PRO A 154 7.87 17.77 -2.24
C PRO A 154 8.75 16.75 -1.52
N LEU A 155 8.65 15.48 -1.91
CA LEU A 155 9.54 14.41 -1.43
C LEU A 155 10.66 14.08 -2.43
N GLY A 156 10.40 14.29 -3.72
CA GLY A 156 11.36 14.04 -4.80
C GLY A 156 10.74 13.28 -5.95
N SER A 157 11.59 12.57 -6.70
CA SER A 157 11.17 11.78 -7.85
C SER A 157 11.21 10.29 -7.54
N LEU A 158 10.11 9.59 -7.80
CA LEU A 158 10.03 8.15 -7.75
C LEU A 158 10.40 7.58 -9.12
N ASN A 159 11.43 6.73 -9.15
CA ASN A 159 11.94 6.10 -10.37
C ASN A 159 11.86 4.58 -10.21
N LEU A 160 11.07 3.90 -11.04
CA LEU A 160 10.86 2.46 -10.98
C LEU A 160 11.38 1.79 -12.26
N ARG A 161 11.95 0.59 -12.14
CA ARG A 161 12.37 -0.24 -13.30
C ARG A 161 11.25 -1.09 -13.88
N ILE A 162 10.04 -0.88 -13.39
CA ILE A 162 8.82 -1.52 -13.86
C ILE A 162 7.92 -0.48 -14.55
N PRO A 163 7.38 -0.80 -15.74
CA PRO A 163 6.55 0.12 -16.49
C PRO A 163 5.12 0.17 -15.93
N GLY A 164 4.40 1.23 -16.28
CA GLY A 164 2.95 1.34 -16.08
C GLY A 164 2.52 2.16 -14.88
N LEU A 165 1.44 2.92 -15.05
CA LEU A 165 0.89 3.81 -14.02
C LEU A 165 0.53 3.05 -12.74
N HIS A 166 -0.09 1.87 -12.84
CA HIS A 166 -0.46 1.07 -11.68
C HIS A 166 0.73 0.76 -10.75
N ASN A 167 1.94 0.60 -11.30
CA ASN A 167 3.13 0.37 -10.49
C ASN A 167 3.62 1.63 -9.78
N VAL A 168 3.49 2.80 -10.43
CA VAL A 168 3.71 4.10 -9.78
C VAL A 168 2.73 4.28 -8.61
N ILE A 169 1.46 3.93 -8.81
CA ILE A 169 0.44 4.01 -7.76
C ILE A 169 0.69 3.00 -6.63
N ASN A 170 1.06 1.76 -6.93
CA ASN A 170 1.45 0.77 -5.91
C ASN A 170 2.62 1.27 -5.05
N ALA A 171 3.65 1.84 -5.69
CA ALA A 171 4.80 2.43 -5.00
C ALA A 171 4.42 3.65 -4.16
N ALA A 172 3.49 4.49 -4.62
CA ALA A 172 2.94 5.59 -3.85
C ALA A 172 2.26 5.12 -2.55
N GLY A 173 1.47 4.03 -2.62
CA GLY A 173 0.86 3.40 -1.44
C GLY A 173 1.91 2.85 -0.47
N ALA A 174 2.93 2.16 -0.98
CA ALA A 174 4.04 1.66 -0.17
C ALA A 174 4.83 2.81 0.50
N LEU A 175 5.09 3.90 -0.23
CA LEU A 175 5.77 5.09 0.29
C LEU A 175 4.98 5.75 1.42
N ALA A 176 3.67 5.93 1.23
CA ALA A 176 2.79 6.50 2.26
C ALA A 176 2.77 5.64 3.53
N ALA A 177 2.79 4.31 3.37
CA ALA A 177 2.91 3.39 4.49
C ALA A 177 4.25 3.54 5.23
N GLY A 178 5.38 3.57 4.51
CA GLY A 178 6.71 3.74 5.12
C GLY A 178 6.90 5.08 5.84
N ILE A 179 6.44 6.18 5.24
CA ILE A 179 6.46 7.51 5.87
C ILE A 179 5.69 7.50 7.18
N GLY A 180 4.54 6.81 7.19
CA GLY A 180 3.72 6.69 8.37
C GLY A 180 4.36 5.91 9.53
N LEU A 181 5.31 5.03 9.23
CA LEU A 181 6.14 4.33 10.22
C LEU A 181 7.27 5.22 10.76
N GLY A 182 7.40 6.45 10.28
CA GLY A 182 8.44 7.40 10.68
C GLY A 182 9.77 7.19 9.96
N LEU A 183 9.79 6.45 8.85
CA LEU A 183 11.00 6.23 8.06
C LEU A 183 11.28 7.41 7.13
N ASP A 184 12.56 7.58 6.79
CA ASP A 184 13.01 8.65 5.92
C ASP A 184 12.45 8.48 4.49
N PRO A 185 11.70 9.46 3.95
CA PRO A 185 11.13 9.37 2.61
C PRO A 185 12.19 9.17 1.52
N THR A 186 13.37 9.77 1.67
CA THR A 186 14.45 9.64 0.68
C THR A 186 14.96 8.19 0.64
N ALA A 187 15.27 7.58 1.78
CA ALA A 187 15.67 6.17 1.85
C ALA A 187 14.60 5.21 1.30
N LEU A 188 13.31 5.48 1.56
CA LEU A 188 12.21 4.68 1.00
C LEU A 188 12.16 4.76 -0.53
N ILE A 189 12.28 5.98 -1.09
CA ILE A 189 12.29 6.23 -2.54
C ILE A 189 13.49 5.55 -3.20
N GLU A 190 14.68 5.65 -2.59
CA GLU A 190 15.90 5.01 -3.09
C GLU A 190 15.78 3.48 -3.08
N GLY A 191 15.19 2.89 -2.03
CA GLY A 191 14.91 1.46 -1.97
C GLY A 191 14.00 0.98 -3.10
N MET A 192 12.89 1.67 -3.34
CA MET A 192 11.96 1.29 -4.42
C MET A 192 12.58 1.38 -5.81
N ALA A 193 13.65 2.16 -6.01
CA ALA A 193 14.34 2.27 -7.28
C ALA A 193 15.22 1.04 -7.65
N SER A 194 15.49 0.14 -6.70
CA SER A 194 16.17 -1.13 -6.98
C SER A 194 15.22 -2.23 -7.47
N PHE A 195 13.92 -2.12 -7.18
CA PHE A 195 12.88 -3.09 -7.54
C PHE A 195 12.64 -3.24 -9.06
#